data_AF-A0A7V7AHF4-F1
#
_entry.id   AF-A0A7V7AHF4-F1
#
_cell.length_a   1.000
_cell.length_b   1.000
_cell.length_c   1.000
_cell.angle_alpha   90.00
_cell.angle_beta   90.00
_cell.angle_gamma   90.00
#
_symmetry.space_group_name_H-M   'P 1'
#
loop_
_entity.id
_entity.type
_entity.pdbx_description
1 polymer ?
#
loop_
_entity_poly.entity_id
_entity_poly.type
_entity_poly.pdbx_seq_one_letter_code
_entity_poly.pdbx_strand_id
1 'polypeptide(L)' 'MIQFVNVSKIYGNKVVALHDINIKIEKGEFLFLVGPSG' A
#
# COMPACT_ATOMS: atom_id res chain seq x y z
N MET A 1 -0.71 15.54 2.36
CA MET A 1 -0.15 14.44 3.16
C MET A 1 -1.07 13.25 2.97
N ILE A 2 -0.53 12.12 2.53
CA ILE A 2 -1.23 10.84 2.41
C ILE A 2 -0.54 9.87 3.36
N GLN A 3 -1.31 9.10 4.13
CA GLN A 3 -0.75 8.16 5.09
C GLN A 3 -1.56 6.86 5.13
N PHE A 4 -0.85 5.75 5.02
CA PHE A 4 -1.32 4.39 5.25
C PHE A 4 -0.63 3.90 6.52
N VAL A 5 -1.41 3.44 7.50
CA VAL A 5 -0.91 2.88 8.76
C VAL A 5 -1.48 1.49 8.92
N ASN A 6 -0.60 0.49 8.95
CA ASN A 6 -0.92 -0.93 9.12
C ASN A 6 -2.04 -1.42 8.20
N VAL A 7 -2.02 -0.99 6.93
CA VAL A 7 -3.11 -1.26 5.99
C VAL A 7 -2.99 -2.68 5.47
N SER A 8 -4.03 -3.48 5.72
CA SER A 8 -4.19 -4.80 5.14
C SER A 8 -5.46 -4.87 4.31
N LYS A 9 -5.41 -5.61 3.19
CA LYS A 9 -6.55 -5.83 2.30
C LYS A 9 -6.56 -7.26 1.81
N ILE A 10 -7.70 -7.92 2.02
CA ILE A 10 -7.96 -9.28 1.56
C ILE A 10 -9.14 -9.23 0.58
N TYR A 11 -8.97 -9.85 -0.58
CA TYR A 11 -10.05 -10.10 -1.54
C TYR A 11 -10.56 -11.53 -1.38
N GLY A 12 -11.88 -11.66 -1.17
CA GLY A 12 -12.48 -12.92 -0.74
C GLY A 12 -11.81 -13.46 0.53
N ASN A 13 -11.74 -14.78 0.65
CA ASN A 13 -11.13 -15.45 1.81
C ASN A 13 -9.76 -16.07 1.48
N LYS A 14 -9.11 -15.68 0.38
CA LYS A 14 -7.91 -16.38 -0.12
C LYS A 14 -6.76 -15.49 -0.58
N VAL A 15 -7.02 -14.26 -1.02
CA VAL A 15 -5.97 -13.41 -1.60
C VAL A 15 -5.68 -12.23 -0.68
N VAL A 16 -4.53 -12.27 -0.02
CA VAL A 16 -3.99 -11.13 0.73
C VAL A 16 -3.30 -10.21 -0.27
N ALA A 17 -3.97 -9.12 -0.65
CA ALA A 17 -3.44 -8.17 -1.62
C ALA A 17 -2.54 -7.10 -0.98
N LEU A 18 -2.86 -6.70 0.26
CA LEU A 18 -2.00 -5.83 1.07
C LEU A 18 -1.85 -6.47 2.44
N HIS A 19 -0.62 -6.53 2.95
CA HIS A 19 -0.31 -7.07 4.26
C HIS A 19 0.51 -6.04 5.03
N ASP A 20 -0.11 -5.45 6.06
CA ASP A 20 0.53 -4.53 7.01
C ASP A 20 1.34 -3.38 6.36
N ILE A 21 0.76 -2.76 5.33
CA ILE A 21 1.42 -1.71 4.55
C ILE A 21 1.42 -0.38 5.31
N ASN A 22 2.61 0.21 5.43
CA ASN A 22 2.87 1.49 6.08
C ASN A 22 3.56 2.44 5.09
N ILE A 23 2.86 3.51 4.68
CA ILE A 23 3.35 4.49 3.71
C ILE A 23 3.00 5.89 4.19
N LYS A 24 3.95 6.82 4.08
CA LYS A 24 3.74 8.25 4.33
C LYS A 24 4.23 9.02 3.12
N ILE A 25 3.38 9.90 2.57
CA ILE A 25 3.69 10.77 1.44
C ILE A 25 3.40 12.21 1.84
N GLU A 26 4.43 13.04 1.83
CA GLU A 26 4.37 14.45 2.18
C GLU A 26 3.89 15.32 1.01
N LYS A 27 3.47 16.55 1.33
CA LYS A 27 3.00 17.49 0.30
C LYS A 27 4.16 17.86 -0.63
N GLY A 28 3.99 17.63 -1.93
CA GLY A 28 5.00 17.95 -2.94
C GLY A 28 5.95 16.80 -3.26
N GLU A 29 5.85 15.67 -2.57
CA GLU A 29 6.60 14.47 -2.94
C GLU A 29 6.06 13.85 -4.24
N PHE A 30 6.98 13.36 -5.06
CA PHE A 30 6.70 12.66 -6.30
C PHE A 30 7.26 11.24 -6.19
N LEU A 31 6.39 10.23 -6.26
CA LEU A 31 6.71 8.84 -5.95
C LEU A 31 6.26 7.90 -7.08
N PHE A 32 7.04 6.85 -7.29
CA PHE A 32 6.71 5.72 -8.15
C PHE A 32 6.58 4.44 -7.30
N LEU A 33 5.54 3.66 -7.57
CA LEU A 33 5.37 2.32 -7.02
C LEU A 33 5.71 1.31 -8.12
N VAL A 34 6.65 0.42 -7.85
CA VAL A 34 7.12 -0.60 -8.80
C VAL A 34 7.19 -1.96 -8.11
N GLY A 35 7.08 -3.03 -8.91
CA GLY A 35 7.14 -4.39 -8.43
C GLY A 35 6.76 -5.38 -9.53
N PRO A 36 6.94 -6.69 -9.29
CA PRO A 36 6.42 -7.71 -10.18
C PRO A 36 4.89 -7.62 -10.28
N SER A 37 4.32 -8.21 -11.34
CA SER A 37 2.87 -8.40 -11.41
C SER A 37 2.40 -9.32 -10.29
N GLY A 38 1.35 -8.91 -9.58
CA GLY A 38 0.77 -9.66 -8.47
C GLY A 38 0.39 -8.74 -7.33
#